data_AF-A0A4Y2DMK3-F1
#
_entry.id   AF-A0A4Y2DMK3-F1
#
_cell.length_a   1.000
_cell.length_b   1.000
_cell.length_c   1.000
_cell.angle_alpha   90.00
_cell.angle_beta   90.00
_cell.angle_gamma   90.00
#
_symmetry.space_group_name_H-M   'P 1'
#
loop_
_entity.id
_entity.type
_entity.pdbx_description
1 polymer ?
#
loop_
_entity_poly.entity_id
_entity_poly.type
_entity_poly.pdbx_seq_one_letter_code
_entity_poly.pdbx_strand_id
1 'polypeptide(L)'
;MDKLGGGQEVVETSAHQLEEVEKLKKLYYDPKEPGSFGGVKRLSEASGLKKDRFRKFLLGEDPYSLHFPVRYKFQRRKTITYGLNELW
;
A
#
# COMPACT_ATOMS: atom_id res chain seq x y z
N MET A 1 22.98 43.71 -7.50
CA MET A 1 21.62 43.63 -6.92
C MET A 1 21.13 42.23 -7.18
N ASP A 2 21.55 41.33 -6.30
CA ASP A 2 21.39 39.90 -6.43
C ASP A 2 19.95 39.50 -6.08
N LYS A 3 19.30 38.78 -7.01
CA LYS A 3 17.92 38.31 -6.82
C LYS A 3 17.89 37.20 -5.76
N LEU A 4 17.59 37.56 -4.51
CA LEU A 4 17.28 36.65 -3.39
C LEU A 4 15.87 36.01 -3.54
N GLY A 5 15.57 35.44 -4.72
CA GLY A 5 14.22 34.91 -5.03
C GLY A 5 14.07 33.39 -4.96
N GLY A 6 15.16 32.62 -4.95
CA GLY A 6 15.10 31.15 -5.06
C GLY A 6 14.65 30.41 -3.80
N GLY A 7 14.57 31.07 -2.65
CA GLY A 7 14.22 30.44 -1.38
C GLY A 7 12.73 30.11 -1.23
N GLN A 8 11.84 30.93 -1.79
CA GLN A 8 10.39 30.74 -1.63
C GLN A 8 9.86 29.55 -2.44
N GLU A 9 10.32 29.38 -3.67
CA GLU A 9 9.87 28.30 -4.57
C GLU A 9 10.26 26.91 -4.03
N VAL A 10 11.47 26.78 -3.47
CA VAL A 10 11.96 25.52 -2.86
C VAL A 10 11.14 25.15 -1.62
N VAL A 11 10.75 26.14 -0.80
CA VAL A 11 9.95 25.93 0.41
C VAL A 11 8.52 25.52 0.06
N GLU A 12 7.88 26.16 -0.92
CA GLU A 12 6.52 25.79 -1.38
C GLU A 12 6.48 24.37 -1.96
N THR A 13 7.50 23.99 -2.74
CA THR A 13 7.62 22.64 -3.30
C THR A 13 7.75 21.58 -2.20
N SER A 14 8.50 21.90 -1.14
CA SER A 14 8.70 21.01 0.01
C SER A 14 7.43 20.84 0.85
N ALA A 15 6.66 21.92 1.05
CA ALA A 15 5.39 21.87 1.77
C ALA A 15 4.37 20.98 1.05
N HIS A 16 4.28 21.11 -0.28
CA HIS A 16 3.42 20.27 -1.09
C HIS A 16 3.79 18.78 -1.03
N GLN A 17 5.09 18.46 -0.95
CA GLN A 17 5.54 17.08 -0.75
C GLN A 17 5.14 16.52 0.62
N LEU A 18 5.24 17.32 1.68
CA LEU A 18 4.86 16.88 3.03
C LEU A 18 3.37 16.56 3.11
N GLU A 19 2.53 17.42 2.54
CA GLU A 19 1.08 17.24 2.53
C GLU A 19 0.66 16.00 1.70
N GLU A 20 1.35 15.77 0.57
CA GLU A 20 1.15 14.56 -0.23
C GLU A 20 1.52 13.29 0.56
N VAL A 21 2.65 13.31 1.29
CA VAL A 21 3.09 12.18 2.14
C VAL A 21 2.11 11.92 3.28
N GLU A 22 1.58 12.95 3.93
CA GLU A 22 0.56 12.77 4.97
C GLU A 22 -0.73 12.15 4.42
N LYS A 23 -1.15 12.57 3.23
CA LYS A 23 -2.30 11.98 2.55
C LYS A 23 -2.07 10.50 2.22
N LEU A 24 -0.88 10.16 1.74
CA LEU A 24 -0.46 8.78 1.48
C LEU A 24 -0.47 7.94 2.75
N LYS A 25 0.04 8.47 3.86
CA LYS A 25 0.03 7.79 5.17
C LYS A 25 -1.39 7.52 5.65
N LYS A 26 -2.29 8.50 5.59
CA LYS A 26 -3.70 8.32 5.98
C LYS A 26 -4.36 7.18 5.19
N LEU A 27 -4.15 7.14 3.87
CA LEU A 27 -4.71 6.08 3.02
C LEU A 27 -4.09 4.70 3.25
N TYR A 28 -2.83 4.64 3.68
CA TYR A 28 -2.08 3.39 3.85
C TYR A 28 -2.25 2.74 5.23
N TYR A 29 -2.46 3.55 6.27
CA TYR A 29 -2.59 3.08 7.66
C TYR A 29 -4.05 2.97 8.14
N ASP A 30 -5.03 3.56 7.43
CA ASP A 30 -6.44 3.48 7.82
C ASP A 30 -7.08 2.16 7.35
N PRO A 31 -7.52 1.26 8.25
CA PRO A 31 -8.20 0.02 7.88
C PRO A 31 -9.63 0.25 7.37
N LYS A 32 -10.19 1.46 7.44
CA LYS A 32 -11.50 1.77 6.82
C LYS A 32 -11.40 1.94 5.32
N GLU A 33 -10.23 2.31 4.83
CA GLU A 33 -9.99 2.53 3.41
C GLU A 33 -9.74 1.19 2.69
N PRO A 34 -10.57 0.81 1.70
CA PRO A 34 -10.39 -0.47 1.00
C PRO A 34 -9.07 -0.54 0.23
N GLY A 35 -8.49 0.61 -0.12
CA GLY A 35 -7.16 0.71 -0.73
C GLY A 35 -6.03 0.24 0.18
N SER A 36 -6.22 0.36 1.50
CA SER A 36 -5.27 -0.01 2.55
C SER A 36 -5.06 -1.52 2.69
N PHE A 37 -5.95 -2.36 2.15
CA PHE A 37 -5.76 -3.82 2.07
C PHE A 37 -5.15 -4.27 0.74
N GLY A 38 -4.81 -3.31 -0.13
CA GLY A 38 -4.27 -3.56 -1.45
C GLY A 38 -2.77 -3.33 -1.55
N GLY A 39 -2.21 -3.70 -2.71
CA GLY A 39 -0.88 -3.21 -3.09
C GLY A 39 -0.95 -1.83 -3.75
N VAL A 40 0.19 -1.38 -4.29
CA VAL A 40 0.37 -0.11 -5.03
C VAL A 40 -0.75 0.20 -6.02
N LYS A 41 -1.30 -0.82 -6.70
CA LYS A 41 -2.39 -0.65 -7.66
C LYS A 41 -3.65 -0.04 -7.03
N ARG A 42 -4.14 -0.60 -5.93
CA ARG A 42 -5.38 -0.13 -5.28
C ARG A 42 -5.18 1.23 -4.63
N LEU A 43 -4.02 1.49 -4.07
CA LEU A 43 -3.68 2.79 -3.49
C LEU A 43 -3.61 3.89 -4.56
N SER A 44 -3.06 3.58 -5.73
CA SER A 44 -3.05 4.49 -6.89
C SER A 44 -4.46 4.77 -7.41
N GLU A 45 -5.32 3.75 -7.47
CA GLU A 45 -6.73 3.91 -7.86
C GLU A 45 -7.53 4.75 -6.84
N ALA A 46 -7.32 4.54 -5.53
CA ALA A 46 -8.03 5.27 -4.48
C ALA A 46 -7.61 6.75 -4.36
N SER A 47 -6.33 7.04 -4.59
CA SER A 47 -5.79 8.41 -4.46
C SER A 47 -5.74 9.20 -5.77
N GLY A 48 -5.80 8.53 -6.92
CA GLY A 48 -5.55 9.13 -8.24
C GLY A 48 -4.08 9.47 -8.51
N LEU A 49 -3.14 9.13 -7.60
CA LEU A 49 -1.72 9.44 -7.78
C LEU A 49 -1.02 8.38 -8.65
N LYS A 50 0.07 8.80 -9.31
CA LYS A 50 0.90 7.90 -10.11
C LYS A 50 1.51 6.79 -9.25
N LYS A 51 1.51 5.56 -9.79
CA LYS A 51 2.05 4.36 -9.13
C LYS A 51 3.49 4.52 -8.63
N ASP A 52 4.31 5.29 -9.35
CA ASP A 52 5.73 5.47 -9.01
C ASP A 52 5.93 6.29 -7.73
N ARG A 53 5.02 7.21 -7.41
CA ARG A 53 5.04 7.95 -6.13
C ARG A 53 4.80 6.99 -4.96
N PHE A 54 3.79 6.12 -5.08
CA PHE A 54 3.53 5.09 -4.06
C PHE A 54 4.67 4.11 -3.92
N ARG A 55 5.31 3.70 -5.02
CA ARG A 55 6.48 2.81 -4.93
C ARG A 55 7.60 3.46 -4.13
N LYS A 56 7.92 4.72 -4.41
CA LYS A 56 8.94 5.49 -3.66
C LYS A 56 8.56 5.65 -2.19
N PHE A 57 7.30 5.94 -1.90
CA PHE A 57 6.77 6.04 -0.54
C PHE A 57 6.94 4.70 0.22
N LEU A 58 6.45 3.60 -0.35
CA LEU A 58 6.51 2.27 0.28
C LEU A 58 7.92 1.69 0.41
N LEU A 59 8.88 2.18 -0.39
CA LEU A 59 10.30 1.79 -0.27
C LEU A 59 10.95 2.34 0.99
N GLY A 60 10.48 3.49 1.49
CA GLY A 60 10.99 4.13 2.71
C GLY A 60 10.22 3.76 3.97
N GLU A 61 9.07 3.12 3.82
CA GLU A 61 8.24 2.68 4.94
C GLU A 61 8.62 1.24 5.35
N ASP A 62 8.58 0.94 6.65
CA ASP A 62 8.96 -0.38 7.17
C ASP A 62 8.05 -1.48 6.57
N PRO A 63 8.58 -2.64 6.10
CA PRO A 63 7.82 -3.56 5.26
C PRO A 63 6.53 -4.05 5.90
N TYR A 64 5.48 -3.72 5.15
CA TYR A 64 4.08 -4.04 5.27
C TYR A 64 3.74 -5.47 5.75
N SER A 65 3.44 -5.59 7.03
CA SER A 65 2.64 -6.68 7.62
C SER A 65 1.29 -6.20 8.18
N LEU A 66 0.98 -4.90 8.06
CA LEU A 66 -0.09 -4.25 8.81
C LEU A 66 -1.50 -4.78 8.52
N HIS A 67 -1.81 -5.04 7.25
CA HIS A 67 -3.16 -5.42 6.81
C HIS A 67 -3.21 -6.66 5.91
N PHE A 68 -2.06 -7.28 5.62
CA PHE A 68 -2.07 -8.54 4.90
C PHE A 68 -2.46 -9.67 5.86
N PRO A 69 -3.57 -10.37 5.61
CA PRO A 69 -3.89 -11.54 6.41
C PRO A 69 -2.83 -12.62 6.18
N VAL A 70 -2.26 -13.16 7.26
CA VAL A 70 -1.37 -14.31 7.17
C VAL A 70 -2.18 -15.51 6.65
N ARG A 71 -1.85 -15.98 5.45
CA ARG A 71 -2.52 -17.13 4.83
C ARG A 71 -1.86 -18.43 5.27
N TYR A 72 -2.45 -19.11 6.23
CA TYR A 72 -2.01 -20.44 6.63
C TYR A 72 -2.58 -21.51 5.70
N LYS A 73 -1.72 -22.38 5.17
CA LYS A 73 -2.15 -23.64 4.54
C LYS A 73 -2.27 -24.69 5.64
N PHE A 74 -3.47 -24.85 6.19
CA PHE A 74 -3.72 -25.94 7.14
C PHE A 74 -3.59 -27.28 6.44
N GLN A 75 -2.78 -28.18 7.02
CA GLN A 75 -2.68 -29.55 6.53
C GLN A 75 -4.02 -30.24 6.76
N ARG A 76 -4.75 -30.49 5.68
CA ARG A 76 -6.00 -31.25 5.72
C ARG A 76 -5.68 -32.74 5.82
N ARG A 77 -6.54 -33.51 6.51
CA ARG A 77 -6.47 -34.97 6.45
C ARG A 77 -6.65 -35.39 5.00
N LYS A 78 -5.82 -36.34 4.55
CA LYS A 78 -6.00 -36.93 3.22
C LYS A 78 -7.31 -37.70 3.22
N THR A 79 -8.15 -37.48 2.22
CA THR A 79 -9.28 -38.37 1.94
C THR A 79 -8.71 -39.64 1.31
N ILE A 80 -8.93 -40.78 1.96
CA ILE A 80 -8.53 -42.10 1.45
C ILE A 80 -9.81 -42.76 0.94
N THR A 81 -9.84 -43.14 -0.33
CA THR A 81 -10.92 -43.91 -0.96
C THR A 81 -10.40 -45.29 -1.31
N TYR A 82 -11.17 -46.32 -1.02
CA TYR A 82 -10.84 -47.71 -1.31
C TYR A 82 -11.47 -48.19 -2.63
N GLY A 83 -12.52 -47.53 -3.14
CA GLY A 83 -13.22 -47.93 -4.36
C GLY A 83 -13.79 -46.79 -5.22
N LEU A 84 -14.23 -47.13 -6.43
CA LEU A 84 -14.94 -46.23 -7.34
C LEU A 84 -16.34 -45.92 -6.77
N ASN A 85 -16.68 -44.63 -6.63
CA ASN A 85 -17.95 -44.12 -6.08
C ASN A 85 -18.18 -44.31 -4.56
N GLU A 86 -17.13 -44.48 -3.75
CA GLU A 86 -17.27 -44.51 -2.28
C GLU A 86 -17.51 -43.16 -1.63
N LEU A 87 -17.05 -42.07 -2.26
CA LEU A 87 -17.39 -40.71 -1.86
C LEU A 87 -18.61 -40.24 -2.65
N TRP A 88 -19.55 -39.60 -1.97
CA TRP A 88 -20.74 -39.01 -2.58
C TRP A 88 -20.37 -37.92 -3.58
#